data_AF-S7I3Q1-F1
#
_entry.id   AF-S7I3Q1-F1
#
_cell.length_a   1.000
_cell.length_b   1.000
_cell.length_c   1.000
_cell.angle_alpha   90.00
_cell.angle_beta   90.00
_cell.angle_gamma   90.00
#
_symmetry.space_group_name_H-M   'P 1'
#
loop_
_entity.id
_entity.type
_entity.pdbx_description
1 polymer ?
#
loop_
_entity_poly.entity_id
_entity_poly.type
_entity_poly.pdbx_seq_one_letter_code
_entity_poly.pdbx_strand_id
1 'polypeptide(L)' 'MMKKGLLIATIVLQLLLALTLTGWPRNVAELSAFLLVIAFAWNAKQPSGSVTNSETSSI' A
#
# COMPACT_ATOMS: atom_id res chain seq x y z
N MET A 1 -1.90 -12.17 3.40
CA MET A 1 -2.04 -11.10 4.42
C MET A 1 -0.73 -10.37 4.74
N MET A 2 0.43 -11.05 4.83
CA MET A 2 1.74 -10.43 5.16
C MET A 2 2.18 -9.25 4.27
N LYS A 3 1.85 -9.24 2.97
CA LYS A 3 2.33 -8.23 2.01
C LYS A 3 1.80 -6.80 2.28
N LYS A 4 0.56 -6.67 2.78
CA LYS A 4 -0.04 -5.36 3.09
C LYS A 4 0.58 -4.73 4.34
N GLY A 5 0.81 -5.55 5.37
CA GLY A 5 1.48 -5.10 6.60
C GLY A 5 2.91 -4.65 6.36
N LEU A 6 3.66 -5.37 5.51
CA LEU A 6 5.02 -4.99 5.13
C LEU A 6 5.06 -3.65 4.38
N LEU A 7 4.12 -3.41 3.46
CA LEU A 7 4.01 -2.14 2.72
C LEU A 7 3.71 -0.95 3.63
N ILE A 8 2.84 -1.12 4.63
CA ILE A 8 2.55 -0.07 5.60
C ILE A 8 3.78 0.20 6.48
N ALA A 9 4.47 -0.84 6.93
CA ALA A 9 5.68 -0.71 7.72
C ALA A 9 6.79 0.05 6.96
N THR A 10 6.95 -0.21 5.65
CA THR A 10 7.94 0.50 4.83
C THR A 10 7.56 1.96 4.58
N ILE A 11 6.28 2.30 4.42
CA ILE A 11 5.81 3.70 4.33
C ILE A 11 6.14 4.46 5.63
N VAL A 12 5.80 3.88 6.79
CA VAL A 12 6.08 4.49 8.10
C VAL A 12 7.58 4.68 8.30
N LEU A 13 8.39 3.69 7.90
CA LEU A 13 9.85 3.79 7.99
C LEU A 13 10.41 4.92 7.12
N GLN A 14 9.93 5.09 5.88
CA GLN A 14 10.38 6.19 5.02
C GLN A 14 9.98 7.56 5.56
N LEU A 15 8.81 7.70 6.17
CA LEU A 15 8.39 8.93 6.84
C LEU A 15 9.26 9.23 8.08
N LEU A 16 9.62 8.21 8.86
CA LEU A 16 10.56 8.37 9.99
C LEU A 16 11.96 8.80 9.53
N LEU A 17 12.44 8.24 8.41
CA LEU A 17 13.69 8.66 7.79
C LEU A 17 13.62 10.11 7.29
N ALA A 18 12.49 10.54 6.72
CA ALA A 18 12.29 11.93 6.31
C ALA A 18 12.31 12.92 7.50
N LEU A 19 11.92 12.50 8.71
CA LEU A 19 11.97 13.32 9.92
C LEU A 19 13.39 13.45 10.50
N THR A 20 14.28 12.49 10.22
CA THR A 20 15.63 12.44 10.80
C THR A 20 16.71 12.89 9.82
N LEU A 21 16.46 12.76 8.52
CA LEU A 21 17.39 13.16 7.47
C LEU A 21 17.13 14.60 7.03
N THR A 22 18.18 15.28 6.59
CA THR A 22 18.12 16.64 6.05
C THR A 22 18.74 16.71 4.67
N GLY A 23 18.22 17.58 3.80
CA GLY A 23 18.72 17.76 2.44
C GLY A 23 18.16 16.73 1.45
N TRP A 24 18.94 16.38 0.41
CA TRP A 24 18.49 15.50 -0.67
C TRP A 24 17.90 14.15 -0.19
N PRO A 25 18.48 13.43 0.79
CA PRO A 25 17.94 12.15 1.24
C PRO A 25 16.50 12.25 1.79
N ARG A 26 16.15 13.39 2.41
CA ARG A 26 14.80 13.66 2.89
C ARG A 26 13.81 13.79 1.74
N ASN A 27 14.14 14.58 0.72
CA ASN A 27 13.26 14.77 -0.45
C ASN A 27 12.99 13.44 -1.18
N VAL A 28 14.01 12.57 -1.27
CA VAL A 28 13.86 11.23 -1.86
C VAL A 28 12.93 10.36 -1.01
N ALA A 29 13.11 10.37 0.32
CA ALA A 29 12.26 9.62 1.24
C ALA A 29 10.80 10.09 1.23
N GLU A 30 10.56 11.40 1.15
CA GLU A 30 9.22 11.98 1.05
C GLU A 30 8.55 11.60 -0.27
N LEU A 31 9.27 11.70 -1.39
CA LEU A 31 8.75 11.30 -2.71
C LEU A 31 8.45 9.80 -2.77
N SER A 32 9.36 8.95 -2.26
CA SER A 32 9.16 7.51 -2.26
C SER A 32 8.01 7.09 -1.34
N ALA A 33 7.84 7.75 -0.19
CA ALA A 33 6.72 7.49 0.70
C ALA A 33 5.39 7.87 0.03
N PHE A 34 5.35 9.00 -0.65
CA PHE A 34 4.18 9.44 -1.41
C PHE A 34 3.80 8.45 -2.52
N LEU A 35 4.78 7.96 -3.30
CA LEU A 35 4.55 6.96 -4.34
C LEU A 35 4.06 5.62 -3.76
N LEU A 36 4.61 5.19 -2.62
CA LEU A 36 4.16 3.98 -1.94
C LEU A 36 2.71 4.10 -1.43
N VAL A 37 2.30 5.27 -0.94
CA VAL A 37 0.91 5.53 -0.54
C VAL A 37 -0.03 5.45 -1.75
N ILE A 38 0.34 6.02 -2.90
CA ILE A 38 -0.44 5.92 -4.14
C ILE A 38 -0.54 4.46 -4.60
N ALA A 39 0.59 3.75 -4.64
CA ALA A 39 0.62 2.34 -5.02
C ALA A 39 -0.23 1.49 -4.07
N PHE A 40 -0.20 1.79 -2.76
CA PHE A 40 -1.04 1.14 -1.77
C PHE A 40 -2.53 1.44 -1.99
N ALA A 41 -2.90 2.70 -2.23
CA ALA A 41 -4.27 3.09 -2.52
C ALA A 41 -4.80 2.41 -3.81
N TRP A 42 -3.96 2.32 -4.84
CA TRP A 42 -4.29 1.61 -6.08
C TRP A 42 -4.48 0.10 -5.84
N ASN A 43 -3.60 -0.51 -5.04
CA ASN A 43 -3.72 -1.93 -4.67
C ASN A 43 -4.94 -2.20 -3.78
N ALA A 44 -5.30 -1.27 -2.89
CA ALA A 44 -6.49 -1.36 -2.05
C ALA A 44 -7.78 -1.23 -2.86
N LYS A 45 -7.76 -0.51 -3.98
CA LYS A 45 -8.86 -0.35 -4.93
C LYS A 45 -8.98 -1.53 -5.92
N GLN A 46 -8.49 -2.71 -5.56
CA GLN A 46 -8.91 -3.92 -6.27
C GLN A 46 -10.40 -4.13 -5.98
N PRO A 47 -11.28 -4.10 -6.99
CA PRO A 47 -12.66 -4.52 -6.77
C PRO A 47 -12.60 -5.95 -6.27
N SER A 48 -13.11 -6.17 -5.06
CA SER A 48 -13.42 -7.51 -4.57
C SER A 48 -14.53 -8.05 -5.44
N GLY A 49 -14.17 -8.54 -6.63
CA GLY A 49 -15.04 -9.32 -7.48
C GLY A 49 -15.11 -10.72 -6.94
N SER A 50 -15.69 -10.89 -5.74
CA SER A 50 -16.33 -12.17 -5.41
C SER A 50 -17.80 -12.04 -5.75
N VAL A 51 -18.12 -12.14 -7.04
CA VAL A 51 -19.44 -12.66 -7.42
C VAL A 51 -19.36 -14.16 -7.15
N THR A 52 -19.55 -14.52 -5.88
CA THR A 52 -19.88 -15.88 -5.48
C THR A 52 -21.35 -16.07 -5.83
N ASN A 53 -21.64 -16.27 -7.12
CA ASN A 53 -22.91 -16.88 -7.49
C ASN A 53 -22.74 -18.37 -7.20
N SER A 54 -23.10 -18.72 -5.97
CA SER A 54 -23.32 -20.07 -5.50
C SER A 54 -24.06 -20.87 -6.56
N GLU A 55 -23.54 -22.07 -6.82
CA GLU A 55 -24.27 -23.16 -7.45
C GLU A 55 -25.71 -23.17 -6.95
N THR A 56 -26.66 -22.81 -7.80
CA THR A 56 -28.04 -23.29 -7.68
C THR A 56 -28.18 -24.39 -8.72
N SER A 57 -27.54 -25.51 -8.43
CA SER A 57 -28.03 -26.81 -8.87
C SER A 57 -29.41 -26.98 -8.25
N SER A 58 -30.45 -26.87 -9.06
CA SER A 58 -31.81 -27.26 -8.71
C SER A 58 -32.50 -27.65 -10.01
N ILE A 59 -32.35 -28.94 -10.33
CA ILE A 59 -33.27 -29.88 -11.00
C ILE A 59 -34.14 -29.30 -12.11
#